data_AF-A0AAV9ZWI8-F1
#
_entry.id   AF-A0AAV9ZWI8-F1
#
_cell.length_a   1.000
_cell.length_b   1.000
_cell.length_c   1.000
_cell.angle_alpha   90.00
_cell.angle_beta   90.00
_cell.angle_gamma   90.00
#
_symmetry.space_group_name_H-M   'P 1'
#
loop_
_entity.id
_entity.type
_entity.pdbx_description
1 polymer ?
#
loop_
_entity_poly.entity_id
_entity_poly.type
_entity_poly.pdbx_seq_one_letter_code
_entity_poly.pdbx_strand_id
1 'polypeptide(L)'
;MLCIIDIAKLDSEDFDPSEAEFEALCLLGEAYNALLQPFINVELSLSEQIQSLVTASHLFCALYVQHGTSFMSNQLYADMQSMFKNAVLMVSKTRLINGELKVYICLLGDDVLEALFGRCRITGGHSPNCSIGVLRDRLGSAMNLDYVYERYPELERHPPRLTMIHKRHVDHLCPSHFKRELRTNSCDLESCWAAAVKAAELILASYGVRMNMSFSQRFQNKDTDPSQPMGGKYPAISGGIDRSMANLKTSSSDDEELINPDTINFANLVAGVDMDAMIESKNLSDAAFAATPRSLFAQIDAAGKVAHKKSILRTFFAMTQDGCTSHDRLQRVRGFTVGGKTWNRDESDENVCSATHFQLGNLFTTLLCHNGTHLGLAVVKSTLIKRNAAGSKSSSISAIPRAELHLPSASYSISGQILSLVPLVSSQPDVLFAWDGEFISFSLKKKKSSGEEINHKRNLQITVSSQLIGCDIQQQAREISASDFRVPDSGIYASPIANTVIETSIRDRNACRICGKAVKGPDRQHHVGEHILKAMRGVPEASIKVPSRSQRPTHVAHAEGPVVSPSRTRRQTRNARPPTLS
;
A
#
# COMPACT_ATOMS: atom_id res chain seq x y z
N MET A 1 6.99 -0.79 2.12
CA MET A 1 8.31 -0.53 1.51
C MET A 1 9.08 0.57 2.24
N LEU A 2 8.58 1.80 2.40
CA LEU A 2 9.29 2.82 3.21
C LEU A 2 9.57 2.37 4.66
N CYS A 3 8.63 1.69 5.30
CA CYS A 3 8.86 1.13 6.65
C CYS A 3 10.02 0.11 6.69
N ILE A 4 10.34 -0.57 5.58
CA ILE A 4 11.46 -1.52 5.51
C ILE A 4 12.78 -0.76 5.40
N ILE A 5 12.80 0.39 4.70
CA ILE A 5 13.96 1.30 4.69
C ILE A 5 14.22 1.84 6.09
N ASP A 6 13.17 2.13 6.85
CA ASP A 6 13.31 2.65 8.21
C ASP A 6 13.84 1.59 9.19
N ILE A 7 13.72 0.29 8.89
CA ILE A 7 14.31 -0.79 9.72
C ILE A 7 15.83 -0.66 9.78
N ALA A 8 16.49 -0.29 8.68
CA ALA A 8 17.95 -0.09 8.64
C ALA A 8 18.43 1.08 9.52
N LYS A 9 17.51 1.89 10.08
CA LYS A 9 17.82 3.05 10.93
C LYS A 9 17.42 2.84 12.39
N LEU A 10 16.94 1.65 12.75
CA LEU A 10 16.57 1.35 14.12
C LEU A 10 17.83 1.26 14.97
N ASP A 11 17.78 1.87 16.15
CA ASP A 11 18.81 1.73 17.18
C ASP A 11 18.73 0.31 17.76
N SER A 12 19.84 -0.42 17.69
CA SER A 12 19.93 -1.84 18.06
C SER A 12 20.69 -2.07 19.36
N GLU A 13 21.01 -1.01 20.12
CA GLU A 13 21.78 -1.12 21.38
C GLU A 13 21.11 -2.04 22.42
N ASP A 14 19.78 -2.24 22.34
CA ASP A 14 18.98 -3.02 23.30
C ASP A 14 18.51 -4.40 22.80
N PHE A 15 18.93 -4.83 21.60
CA PHE A 15 18.42 -6.09 21.04
C PHE A 15 19.17 -7.32 21.61
N ASP A 16 18.57 -8.52 21.53
CA ASP A 16 19.10 -9.79 22.06
C ASP A 16 19.77 -10.65 20.94
N PRO A 17 20.86 -11.43 21.18
CA PRO A 17 21.68 -12.13 20.17
C PRO A 17 20.99 -13.17 19.27
N SER A 18 19.68 -13.37 19.39
CA SER A 18 18.82 -13.98 18.36
C SER A 18 18.67 -13.12 17.08
N GLU A 19 19.29 -11.94 17.08
CA GLU A 19 19.37 -10.87 16.08
C GLU A 19 20.01 -11.13 14.71
N ALA A 20 20.46 -12.34 14.37
CA ALA A 20 20.94 -12.60 13.00
C ALA A 20 19.87 -12.27 11.92
N GLU A 21 18.60 -12.32 12.31
CA GLU A 21 17.46 -11.88 11.48
C GLU A 21 17.39 -10.35 11.32
N PHE A 22 17.83 -9.58 12.33
CA PHE A 22 17.82 -8.12 12.28
C PHE A 22 18.87 -7.56 11.33
N GLU A 23 20.11 -8.07 11.37
CA GLU A 23 21.16 -7.67 10.42
C GLU A 23 20.75 -7.97 8.97
N ALA A 24 20.14 -9.13 8.73
CA ALA A 24 19.62 -9.51 7.42
C ALA A 24 18.49 -8.57 6.96
N LEU A 25 17.60 -8.18 7.88
CA LEU A 25 16.53 -7.20 7.59
C LEU A 25 17.09 -5.80 7.31
N CYS A 26 18.14 -5.38 8.01
CA CYS A 26 18.80 -4.09 7.77
C CYS A 26 19.50 -4.08 6.41
N LEU A 27 20.23 -5.14 6.06
CA LEU A 27 20.82 -5.31 4.73
C LEU A 27 19.76 -5.31 3.62
N LEU A 28 18.62 -5.98 3.85
CA LEU A 28 17.48 -5.94 2.94
C LEU A 28 16.89 -4.52 2.84
N GLY A 29 16.83 -3.80 3.96
CA GLY A 29 16.45 -2.40 4.05
C GLY A 29 17.34 -1.50 3.20
N GLU A 30 18.66 -1.68 3.23
CA GLU A 30 19.62 -0.96 2.39
C GLU A 30 19.43 -1.28 0.91
N ALA A 31 19.25 -2.56 0.56
CA ALA A 31 19.00 -2.95 -0.82
C ALA A 31 17.69 -2.34 -1.36
N TYR A 32 16.62 -2.32 -0.56
CA TYR A 32 15.37 -1.65 -0.93
C TYR A 32 15.49 -0.13 -0.93
N ASN A 33 16.28 0.47 -0.05
CA ASN A 33 16.55 1.89 -0.09
C ASN A 33 17.24 2.27 -1.41
N ALA A 34 18.31 1.55 -1.77
CA ALA A 34 19.00 1.73 -3.03
C ALA A 34 18.09 1.51 -4.25
N LEU A 35 17.16 0.55 -4.17
CA LEU A 35 16.17 0.29 -5.22
C LEU A 35 15.15 1.44 -5.34
N LEU A 36 14.58 1.89 -4.23
CA LEU A 36 13.39 2.75 -4.23
C LEU A 36 13.71 4.23 -4.39
N GLN A 37 14.80 4.71 -3.78
CA GLN A 37 15.18 6.14 -3.80
C GLN A 37 15.12 6.78 -5.19
N PRO A 38 15.61 6.14 -6.28
CA PRO A 38 15.51 6.66 -7.64
C PRO A 38 14.09 6.98 -8.13
N PHE A 39 13.09 6.25 -7.61
CA PHE A 39 11.70 6.38 -8.01
C PHE A 39 10.90 7.34 -7.13
N ILE A 40 11.39 7.63 -5.92
CA ILE A 40 10.63 8.37 -4.91
C ILE A 40 11.28 9.71 -4.53
N ASN A 41 12.59 9.88 -4.75
CA ASN A 41 13.32 11.05 -4.30
C ASN A 41 13.56 12.03 -5.45
N VAL A 42 12.75 13.10 -5.47
CA VAL A 42 12.81 14.18 -6.47
C VAL A 42 14.08 15.03 -6.40
N GLU A 43 14.86 14.87 -5.33
CA GLU A 43 16.07 15.64 -5.05
C GLU A 43 17.35 14.92 -5.51
N LEU A 44 17.25 13.75 -6.15
CA LEU A 44 18.38 13.03 -6.73
C LEU A 44 18.64 13.43 -8.19
N SER A 45 19.91 13.65 -8.52
CA SER A 45 20.41 13.78 -9.88
C SER A 45 20.39 12.43 -10.61
N LEU A 46 20.50 12.46 -11.95
CA LEU A 46 20.52 11.21 -12.73
C LEU A 46 21.68 10.29 -12.34
N SER A 47 22.86 10.84 -12.06
CA SER A 47 24.02 10.08 -11.60
C SER A 47 23.77 9.36 -10.29
N GLU A 48 23.19 10.06 -9.30
CA GLU A 48 22.84 9.46 -8.00
C GLU A 48 21.75 8.39 -8.15
N GLN A 49 20.76 8.61 -9.02
CA GLN A 49 19.72 7.62 -9.29
C GLN A 49 20.32 6.35 -9.91
N ILE A 50 21.21 6.48 -10.90
CA ILE A 50 21.90 5.34 -11.53
C ILE A 50 22.81 4.63 -10.53
N GLN A 51 23.60 5.38 -9.76
CA GLN A 51 24.47 4.80 -8.72
C GLN A 51 23.65 3.98 -7.71
N SER A 52 22.50 4.50 -7.28
CA SER A 52 21.58 3.82 -6.36
C SER A 52 21.02 2.51 -6.96
N LEU A 53 20.52 2.54 -8.20
CA LEU A 53 20.02 1.34 -8.87
C LEU A 53 21.12 0.28 -9.10
N VAL A 54 22.31 0.71 -9.50
CA VAL A 54 23.44 -0.21 -9.70
C VAL A 54 23.91 -0.78 -8.37
N THR A 55 23.85 -0.01 -7.28
CA THR A 55 24.13 -0.52 -5.92
C THR A 55 23.14 -1.62 -5.55
N ALA A 56 21.83 -1.39 -5.77
CA ALA A 56 20.80 -2.41 -5.53
C ALA A 56 21.01 -3.66 -6.38
N SER A 57 21.38 -3.51 -7.67
CA SER A 57 21.72 -4.63 -8.57
C SER A 57 22.82 -5.52 -8.00
N HIS A 58 23.89 -4.92 -7.47
CA HIS A 58 25.02 -5.65 -6.89
C HIS A 58 24.66 -6.30 -5.55
N LEU A 59 23.89 -5.63 -4.70
CA LEU A 59 23.40 -6.21 -3.44
C LEU A 59 22.49 -7.43 -3.69
N PHE A 60 21.53 -7.31 -4.61
CA PHE A 60 20.68 -8.45 -4.99
C PHE A 60 21.49 -9.57 -5.66
N CYS A 61 22.50 -9.23 -6.47
CA CYS A 61 23.41 -10.22 -7.05
C CYS A 61 24.17 -10.99 -5.97
N ALA A 62 24.77 -10.31 -4.99
CA ALA A 62 25.47 -10.96 -3.88
C ALA A 62 24.56 -11.91 -3.08
N LEU A 63 23.41 -11.41 -2.66
CA LEU A 63 22.42 -12.19 -1.90
C LEU A 63 21.92 -13.40 -2.70
N TYR A 64 21.68 -13.21 -4.00
CA TYR A 64 21.24 -14.28 -4.89
C TYR A 64 22.35 -15.32 -5.16
N VAL A 65 23.60 -14.91 -5.33
CA VAL A 65 24.74 -15.85 -5.45
C VAL A 65 24.84 -16.73 -4.20
N GLN A 66 24.67 -16.13 -3.03
CA GLN A 66 24.84 -16.83 -1.75
C GLN A 66 23.66 -17.75 -1.41
N HIS A 67 22.44 -17.32 -1.67
CA HIS A 67 21.22 -18.00 -1.20
C HIS A 67 20.36 -18.59 -2.32
N GLY A 68 20.66 -18.27 -3.58
CA GLY A 68 19.91 -18.70 -4.76
C GLY A 68 18.43 -18.37 -4.66
N THR A 69 17.60 -19.36 -5.01
CA THR A 69 16.14 -19.26 -4.94
C THR A 69 15.56 -19.18 -3.53
N SER A 70 16.39 -19.33 -2.48
CA SER A 70 15.96 -19.11 -1.10
C SER A 70 15.79 -17.62 -0.79
N PHE A 71 16.50 -16.74 -1.50
CA PHE A 71 16.39 -15.30 -1.35
C PHE A 71 15.30 -14.69 -2.22
N MET A 72 15.32 -14.98 -3.53
CA MET A 72 14.26 -14.59 -4.47
C MET A 72 14.15 -15.58 -5.61
N SER A 73 12.97 -15.69 -6.22
CA SER A 73 12.78 -16.60 -7.36
C SER A 73 13.65 -16.20 -8.55
N ASN A 74 13.97 -17.20 -9.39
CA ASN A 74 14.69 -17.00 -10.65
C ASN A 74 14.07 -15.90 -11.51
N GLN A 75 12.73 -15.88 -11.59
CA GLN A 75 11.98 -14.91 -12.37
C GLN A 75 12.12 -13.50 -11.78
N LEU A 76 11.88 -13.35 -10.47
CA LEU A 76 11.99 -12.06 -9.79
C LEU A 76 13.41 -11.49 -9.90
N TYR A 77 14.45 -12.32 -9.76
CA TYR A 77 15.83 -11.89 -9.95
C TYR A 77 16.08 -11.37 -11.36
N ALA A 78 15.65 -12.12 -12.39
CA ALA A 78 15.83 -11.73 -13.78
C ALA A 78 15.08 -10.44 -14.12
N ASP A 79 13.86 -10.28 -13.61
CA ASP A 79 13.05 -9.07 -13.82
C ASP A 79 13.72 -7.85 -13.17
N MET A 80 14.23 -7.99 -11.93
CA MET A 80 14.99 -6.94 -11.24
C MET A 80 16.26 -6.55 -12.01
N GLN A 81 17.09 -7.53 -12.41
CA GLN A 81 18.31 -7.25 -13.17
C GLN A 81 18.00 -6.63 -14.54
N SER A 82 16.92 -7.05 -15.19
CA SER A 82 16.46 -6.45 -16.45
C SER A 82 16.02 -5.00 -16.26
N MET A 83 15.31 -4.69 -15.18
CA MET A 83 14.94 -3.31 -14.82
C MET A 83 16.17 -2.43 -14.63
N PHE A 84 17.17 -2.88 -13.86
CA PHE A 84 18.42 -2.12 -13.67
C PHE A 84 19.18 -1.90 -14.98
N LYS A 85 19.33 -2.97 -15.77
CA LYS A 85 19.97 -2.92 -17.10
C LYS A 85 19.26 -1.95 -18.03
N ASN A 86 17.92 -1.98 -18.06
CA ASN A 86 17.14 -1.06 -18.87
C ASN A 86 17.35 0.39 -18.47
N ALA A 87 17.42 0.71 -17.16
CA ALA A 87 17.71 2.07 -16.72
C ALA A 87 19.06 2.58 -17.25
N VAL A 88 20.13 1.78 -17.11
CA VAL A 88 21.47 2.13 -17.60
C VAL A 88 21.49 2.26 -19.13
N LEU A 89 20.89 1.30 -19.84
CA LEU A 89 20.85 1.32 -21.30
C LEU A 89 20.02 2.50 -21.83
N MET A 90 18.95 2.89 -21.16
CA MET A 90 18.15 4.06 -21.54
C MET A 90 18.96 5.35 -21.42
N VAL A 91 19.71 5.52 -20.33
CA VAL A 91 20.63 6.67 -20.19
C VAL A 91 21.68 6.67 -21.30
N SER A 92 22.31 5.54 -21.57
CA SER A 92 23.34 5.43 -22.61
C SER A 92 22.79 5.71 -24.01
N LYS A 93 21.62 5.14 -24.35
CA LYS A 93 20.96 5.35 -25.64
C LYS A 93 20.56 6.82 -25.82
N THR A 94 19.95 7.42 -24.80
CA THR A 94 19.56 8.84 -24.86
C THR A 94 20.78 9.75 -24.97
N ARG A 95 21.90 9.43 -24.29
CA ARG A 95 23.17 10.15 -24.45
C ARG A 95 23.71 10.13 -25.87
N LEU A 96 23.67 8.96 -26.52
CA LEU A 96 24.11 8.80 -27.91
C LEU A 96 23.21 9.56 -28.90
N ILE A 97 21.91 9.63 -28.64
CA ILE A 97 20.96 10.38 -29.48
C ILE A 97 21.17 11.88 -29.30
N ASN A 98 21.13 12.36 -28.06
CA ASN A 98 21.37 13.74 -27.69
C ASN A 98 21.61 13.85 -26.18
N GLY A 99 22.85 14.16 -25.81
CA GLY A 99 23.28 14.33 -24.43
C GLY A 99 22.54 15.39 -23.61
N GLU A 100 21.86 16.33 -24.26
CA GLU A 100 21.05 17.37 -23.62
C GLU A 100 19.64 16.92 -23.25
N LEU A 101 19.23 15.71 -23.66
CA LEU A 101 17.94 15.15 -23.28
C LEU A 101 17.98 14.65 -21.84
N LYS A 102 16.86 14.84 -21.15
CA LYS A 102 16.64 14.35 -19.79
C LYS A 102 16.10 12.92 -19.81
N VAL A 103 16.51 12.12 -18.84
CA VAL A 103 15.94 10.79 -18.58
C VAL A 103 15.24 10.81 -17.22
N TYR A 104 14.00 10.35 -17.20
CA TYR A 104 13.20 10.24 -15.98
C TYR A 104 13.02 8.77 -15.66
N ILE A 105 13.77 8.26 -14.69
CA ILE A 105 13.76 6.83 -14.33
C ILE A 105 12.37 6.39 -13.82
N CYS A 106 11.62 7.29 -13.19
CA CYS A 106 10.24 7.04 -12.78
C CYS A 106 9.30 6.67 -13.94
N LEU A 107 9.65 6.99 -15.19
CA LEU A 107 8.86 6.64 -16.37
C LEU A 107 9.23 5.29 -16.99
N LEU A 108 10.20 4.56 -16.40
CA LEU A 108 10.57 3.22 -16.86
C LEU A 108 9.62 2.12 -16.36
N GLY A 109 8.71 2.47 -15.44
CA GLY A 109 7.64 1.59 -14.96
C GLY A 109 6.42 1.57 -15.86
N ASP A 110 5.36 0.92 -15.38
CA ASP A 110 4.09 0.74 -16.07
C ASP A 110 2.97 1.69 -15.60
N ASP A 111 3.28 2.67 -14.74
CA ASP A 111 2.33 3.68 -14.23
C ASP A 111 1.44 4.32 -15.32
N VAL A 112 2.02 4.61 -16.49
CA VAL A 112 1.29 5.19 -17.63
C VAL A 112 0.24 4.20 -18.16
N LEU A 113 0.60 2.91 -18.23
CA LEU A 113 -0.30 1.85 -18.66
C LEU A 113 -1.35 1.55 -17.59
N GLU A 114 -0.98 1.58 -16.31
CA GLU A 114 -1.92 1.46 -15.20
C GLU A 114 -2.94 2.61 -15.19
N ALA A 115 -2.49 3.84 -15.44
CA ALA A 115 -3.36 5.01 -15.57
C ALA A 115 -4.35 4.82 -16.73
N LEU A 116 -3.87 4.36 -17.89
CA LEU A 116 -4.71 4.04 -19.05
C LEU A 116 -5.76 2.97 -18.72
N PHE A 117 -5.36 1.88 -18.05
CA PHE A 117 -6.29 0.84 -17.60
C PHE A 117 -7.28 1.36 -16.54
N GLY A 118 -6.83 2.23 -15.65
CA GLY A 118 -7.67 2.93 -14.69
C GLY A 118 -8.76 3.73 -15.39
N ARG A 119 -8.40 4.52 -16.41
CA ARG A 119 -9.36 5.26 -17.26
C ARG A 119 -10.32 4.33 -17.98
N CYS A 120 -9.84 3.22 -18.54
CA CYS A 120 -10.70 2.22 -19.19
C CYS A 120 -11.77 1.68 -18.24
N ARG A 121 -11.39 1.39 -16.99
CA ARG A 121 -12.32 0.92 -15.95
C ARG A 121 -13.33 2.00 -15.56
N ILE A 122 -12.88 3.26 -15.43
CA ILE A 122 -13.74 4.40 -15.09
C ILE A 122 -14.81 4.64 -16.18
N THR A 123 -14.42 4.59 -17.46
CA THR A 123 -15.34 4.72 -18.60
C THR A 123 -16.44 3.65 -18.56
N GLY A 124 -16.18 2.49 -17.96
CA GLY A 124 -17.16 1.42 -17.79
C GLY A 124 -18.24 1.66 -16.73
N GLY A 125 -18.09 2.69 -15.88
CA GLY A 125 -19.03 3.00 -14.81
C GLY A 125 -19.31 1.79 -13.90
N HIS A 126 -20.54 1.27 -13.95
CA HIS A 126 -20.96 0.09 -13.17
C HIS A 126 -20.42 -1.25 -13.70
N SER A 127 -19.77 -1.26 -14.87
CA SER A 127 -19.18 -2.43 -15.49
C SER A 127 -17.67 -2.21 -15.69
N PRO A 128 -16.86 -2.21 -14.61
CA PRO A 128 -15.42 -1.97 -14.72
C PRO A 128 -14.69 -3.09 -15.48
N ASN A 129 -15.24 -4.31 -15.45
CA ASN A 129 -14.74 -5.44 -16.23
C ASN A 129 -15.45 -5.46 -17.59
N CYS A 130 -14.68 -5.52 -18.68
CA CYS A 130 -15.21 -5.55 -20.03
C CYS A 130 -14.73 -6.78 -20.80
N SER A 131 -15.53 -7.22 -21.77
CA SER A 131 -15.07 -8.17 -22.80
C SER A 131 -14.00 -7.51 -23.67
N ILE A 132 -13.22 -8.32 -24.41
CA ILE A 132 -12.13 -7.81 -25.25
C ILE A 132 -12.59 -6.78 -26.30
N GLY A 133 -13.77 -6.98 -26.90
CA GLY A 133 -14.35 -6.03 -27.85
C GLY A 133 -14.68 -4.68 -27.20
N VAL A 134 -15.26 -4.71 -26.00
CA VAL A 134 -15.58 -3.49 -25.24
C VAL A 134 -14.30 -2.84 -24.69
N LEU A 135 -13.26 -3.63 -24.36
CA LEU A 135 -11.96 -3.11 -23.93
C LEU A 135 -11.32 -2.26 -25.03
N ARG A 136 -11.35 -2.72 -26.29
CA ARG A 136 -10.85 -1.96 -27.44
C ARG A 136 -11.52 -0.59 -27.54
N ASP A 137 -12.84 -0.53 -27.46
CA ASP A 137 -13.59 0.72 -27.60
C ASP A 137 -13.35 1.66 -26.40
N ARG A 138 -13.18 1.09 -25.19
CA ARG A 138 -12.81 1.84 -23.99
C ARG A 138 -11.37 2.36 -24.02
N LEU A 139 -10.43 1.59 -24.55
CA LEU A 139 -9.05 2.03 -24.76
C LEU A 139 -9.00 3.21 -25.73
N GLY A 140 -9.73 3.14 -26.85
CA GLY A 140 -9.83 4.28 -27.78
C GLY A 140 -10.41 5.53 -27.10
N SER A 141 -11.44 5.35 -26.26
CA SER A 141 -12.00 6.45 -25.47
C SER A 141 -11.03 7.00 -24.42
N ALA A 142 -10.28 6.13 -23.75
CA ALA A 142 -9.29 6.52 -22.74
C ALA A 142 -8.09 7.25 -23.36
N MET A 143 -7.59 6.81 -24.52
CA MET A 143 -6.54 7.51 -25.27
C MET A 143 -6.99 8.89 -25.75
N ASN A 144 -8.24 9.03 -26.21
CA ASN A 144 -8.79 10.35 -26.55
C ASN A 144 -8.85 11.27 -25.33
N LEU A 145 -9.17 10.73 -24.14
CA LEU A 145 -9.12 11.50 -22.90
C LEU A 145 -7.68 11.87 -22.52
N ASP A 146 -6.71 10.96 -22.66
CA ASP A 146 -5.29 11.26 -22.44
C ASP A 146 -4.82 12.42 -23.33
N TYR A 147 -5.16 12.40 -24.63
CA TYR A 147 -4.82 13.49 -25.54
C TYR A 147 -5.48 14.82 -25.15
N VAL A 148 -6.73 14.79 -24.67
CA VAL A 148 -7.41 15.99 -24.15
C VAL A 148 -6.73 16.51 -22.89
N TYR A 149 -6.33 15.64 -21.97
CA TYR A 149 -5.64 16.03 -20.73
C TYR A 149 -4.21 16.50 -20.98
N GLU A 150 -3.51 15.93 -21.96
CA GLU A 150 -2.21 16.42 -22.39
C GLU A 150 -2.29 17.86 -22.92
N ARG A 151 -3.35 18.17 -23.69
CA ARG A 151 -3.58 19.53 -24.22
C ARG A 151 -4.16 20.49 -23.17
N TYR A 152 -4.98 19.99 -22.25
CA TYR A 152 -5.68 20.77 -21.23
C TYR A 152 -5.56 20.09 -19.84
N PRO A 153 -4.38 20.15 -19.20
CA PRO A 153 -4.13 19.45 -17.93
C PRO A 153 -5.09 19.86 -16.81
N GLU A 154 -5.62 21.08 -16.84
CA GLU A 154 -6.60 21.58 -15.86
C GLU A 154 -7.96 20.88 -15.90
N LEU A 155 -8.27 20.18 -17.01
CA LEU A 155 -9.49 19.38 -17.14
C LEU A 155 -9.36 18.02 -16.45
N GLU A 156 -8.13 17.55 -16.22
CA GLU A 156 -7.91 16.30 -15.54
C GLU A 156 -8.25 16.46 -14.06
N ARG A 157 -9.41 15.91 -13.68
CA ARG A 157 -9.71 15.72 -12.27
C ARG A 157 -8.88 14.56 -11.76
N HIS A 158 -7.69 14.87 -11.24
CA HIS A 158 -7.03 13.95 -10.34
C HIS A 158 -8.03 13.69 -9.21
N PRO A 159 -8.41 12.41 -8.96
CA PRO A 159 -9.23 12.08 -7.80
C PRO A 159 -8.60 12.81 -6.60
N PRO A 160 -9.36 13.51 -5.76
CA PRO A 160 -8.82 14.01 -4.51
C PRO A 160 -8.22 12.78 -3.84
N ARG A 161 -6.88 12.69 -3.90
CA ARG A 161 -6.17 11.50 -3.45
C ARG A 161 -6.67 11.32 -2.04
N LEU A 162 -7.23 10.16 -1.72
CA LEU A 162 -7.62 9.84 -0.36
C LEU A 162 -6.43 10.28 0.50
N THR A 163 -6.61 11.36 1.25
CA THR A 163 -5.61 11.98 2.10
C THR A 163 -5.43 11.04 3.27
N MET A 164 -4.89 9.87 3.00
CA MET A 164 -4.34 8.99 4.00
C MET A 164 -3.09 9.70 4.49
N ILE A 165 -3.15 10.13 5.74
CA ILE A 165 -2.26 11.07 6.43
C ILE A 165 -0.79 10.57 6.52
N HIS A 166 -0.39 9.53 5.79
CA HIS A 166 0.97 8.99 5.81
C HIS A 166 1.54 8.96 4.40
N LYS A 167 2.40 9.94 4.08
CA LYS A 167 3.56 9.94 3.14
C LYS A 167 3.52 9.01 1.89
N ARG A 168 2.36 8.61 1.38
CA ARG A 168 2.18 7.78 0.17
C ARG A 168 2.07 8.62 -1.10
N HIS A 169 2.28 9.93 -1.00
CA HIS A 169 2.24 10.83 -2.17
C HIS A 169 3.40 10.60 -3.15
N VAL A 170 4.35 9.75 -2.78
CA VAL A 170 5.62 9.59 -3.50
C VAL A 170 5.55 8.56 -4.63
N ASP A 171 4.52 7.72 -4.70
CA ASP A 171 4.43 6.63 -5.69
C ASP A 171 3.89 7.08 -7.08
N HIS A 172 3.71 8.38 -7.28
CA HIS A 172 3.21 8.94 -8.54
C HIS A 172 3.95 10.24 -8.86
N LEU A 173 5.28 10.15 -8.93
CA LEU A 173 6.11 11.26 -9.37
C LEU A 173 5.93 11.48 -10.87
N CYS A 174 5.70 12.72 -11.26
CA CYS A 174 5.77 13.11 -12.65
C CYS A 174 7.09 13.84 -12.93
N PRO A 175 7.53 13.92 -14.19
CA PRO A 175 8.75 14.61 -14.59
C PRO A 175 8.91 16.03 -14.02
N SER A 176 7.79 16.77 -13.84
CA SER A 176 7.82 18.14 -13.32
C SER A 176 8.15 18.24 -11.84
N HIS A 177 8.07 17.15 -11.07
CA HIS A 177 8.43 17.14 -9.65
C HIS A 177 9.94 17.11 -9.42
N PHE A 178 10.71 16.59 -10.38
CA PHE A 178 12.17 16.47 -10.25
C PHE A 178 12.86 17.82 -10.39
N LYS A 179 13.71 18.15 -9.42
CA LYS A 179 14.35 19.48 -9.34
C LYS A 179 15.82 19.48 -9.75
N ARG A 180 16.48 18.31 -9.72
CA ARG A 180 17.90 18.17 -10.05
C ARG A 180 18.17 18.05 -11.54
N GLU A 181 19.46 18.05 -11.87
CA GLU A 181 19.93 17.80 -13.23
C GLU A 181 19.71 16.32 -13.61
N LEU A 182 19.00 16.13 -14.72
CA LEU A 182 18.62 14.83 -15.25
C LEU A 182 19.08 14.62 -16.70
N ARG A 183 19.88 15.55 -17.25
CA ARG A 183 20.49 15.41 -18.57
C ARG A 183 21.48 14.27 -18.60
N THR A 184 21.46 13.50 -19.67
CA THR A 184 22.37 12.36 -19.83
C THR A 184 23.84 12.75 -19.90
N ASN A 185 24.20 13.93 -20.40
CA ASN A 185 25.57 14.45 -20.38
C ASN A 185 26.12 14.70 -18.97
N SER A 186 25.26 14.91 -17.98
CA SER A 186 25.68 15.09 -16.58
C SER A 186 25.97 13.76 -15.88
N CYS A 187 25.60 12.63 -16.51
CA CYS A 187 25.73 11.29 -15.95
C CYS A 187 26.89 10.54 -16.61
N ASP A 188 27.99 10.42 -15.88
CA ASP A 188 29.07 9.52 -16.25
C ASP A 188 28.81 8.10 -15.74
N LEU A 189 28.34 7.23 -16.65
CA LEU A 189 27.95 5.86 -16.33
C LEU A 189 29.11 5.02 -15.76
N GLU A 190 30.35 5.24 -16.23
CA GLU A 190 31.51 4.48 -15.76
C GLU A 190 31.85 4.85 -14.31
N SER A 191 31.91 6.14 -14.02
CA SER A 191 32.09 6.63 -12.64
C SER A 191 30.95 6.20 -11.72
N CYS A 192 29.70 6.27 -12.17
CA CYS A 192 28.54 5.82 -11.39
C CYS A 192 28.62 4.33 -11.08
N TRP A 193 29.02 3.50 -12.06
CA TRP A 193 29.18 2.07 -11.88
C TRP A 193 30.27 1.74 -10.86
N ALA A 194 31.46 2.32 -11.01
CA ALA A 194 32.57 2.11 -10.08
C ALA A 194 32.21 2.54 -8.64
N ALA A 195 31.55 3.68 -8.49
CA ALA A 195 31.08 4.18 -7.19
C ALA A 195 30.01 3.27 -6.58
N ALA A 196 29.08 2.74 -7.39
CA ALA A 196 28.04 1.83 -6.94
C ALA A 196 28.58 0.46 -6.49
N VAL A 197 29.55 -0.10 -7.24
CA VAL A 197 30.24 -1.36 -6.85
C VAL A 197 30.89 -1.19 -5.49
N LYS A 198 31.66 -0.11 -5.31
CA LYS A 198 32.31 0.21 -4.03
C LYS A 198 31.30 0.38 -2.89
N ALA A 199 30.19 1.06 -3.15
CA ALA A 199 29.12 1.24 -2.16
C ALA A 199 28.50 -0.10 -1.75
N ALA A 200 28.19 -0.98 -2.71
CA ALA A 200 27.64 -2.30 -2.44
C ALA A 200 28.62 -3.17 -1.63
N GLU A 201 29.91 -3.16 -1.96
CA GLU A 201 30.93 -3.90 -1.20
C GLU A 201 31.06 -3.39 0.24
N LEU A 202 31.01 -2.07 0.46
CA LEU A 202 31.03 -1.49 1.80
C LEU A 202 29.80 -1.89 2.62
N ILE A 203 28.61 -1.86 2.01
CA ILE A 203 27.36 -2.27 2.67
C ILE A 203 27.45 -3.76 3.05
N LEU A 204 27.82 -4.65 2.11
CA LEU A 204 27.95 -6.08 2.40
C LEU A 204 28.97 -6.36 3.51
N ALA A 205 30.11 -5.66 3.50
CA ALA A 205 31.12 -5.77 4.54
C ALA A 205 30.60 -5.32 5.92
N SER A 206 29.80 -4.25 5.98
CA SER A 206 29.23 -3.74 7.23
C SER A 206 28.26 -4.71 7.89
N TYR A 207 27.57 -5.55 7.12
CA TYR A 207 26.66 -6.59 7.61
C TYR A 207 27.28 -7.99 7.62
N GLY A 208 28.62 -8.10 7.58
CA GLY A 208 29.33 -9.38 7.72
C GLY A 208 29.13 -10.36 6.56
N VAL A 209 28.57 -9.93 5.42
CA VAL A 209 28.32 -10.80 4.27
C VAL A 209 29.63 -11.06 3.52
N ARG A 210 30.14 -12.28 3.64
CA ARG A 210 31.39 -12.70 2.99
C ARG A 210 31.13 -13.18 1.57
N MET A 211 31.60 -12.41 0.60
CA MET A 211 31.64 -12.81 -0.80
C MET A 211 32.93 -13.61 -1.07
N ASN A 212 32.81 -14.76 -1.74
CA ASN A 212 33.97 -15.61 -2.09
C ASN A 212 34.98 -14.93 -3.04
N MET A 213 34.54 -13.90 -3.77
CA MET A 213 35.35 -13.12 -4.71
C MET A 213 34.72 -11.73 -4.85
N SER A 214 35.52 -10.71 -5.18
CA SER A 214 34.99 -9.36 -5.44
C SER A 214 34.12 -9.33 -6.70
N PHE A 215 33.29 -8.30 -6.85
CA PHE A 215 32.47 -8.16 -8.07
C PHE A 215 33.35 -8.02 -9.31
N SER A 216 34.46 -7.27 -9.22
CA SER A 216 35.40 -7.13 -10.33
C SER A 216 36.03 -8.46 -10.72
N GLN A 217 36.40 -9.31 -9.76
CA GLN A 217 36.93 -10.64 -10.04
C GLN A 217 35.88 -11.56 -10.66
N ARG A 218 34.65 -11.50 -10.14
CA ARG A 218 33.52 -12.28 -10.67
C ARG A 218 33.28 -11.95 -12.13
N PHE A 219 33.02 -10.68 -12.43
CA PHE A 219 32.62 -10.25 -13.77
C PHE A 219 33.77 -10.10 -14.77
N GLN A 220 35.00 -10.47 -14.40
CA GLN A 220 36.08 -10.71 -15.37
C GLN A 220 35.85 -11.99 -16.19
N ASN A 221 35.11 -12.96 -15.65
CA ASN A 221 34.74 -14.14 -16.41
C ASN A 221 33.65 -13.76 -17.43
N LYS A 222 33.90 -14.08 -18.71
CA LYS A 222 33.00 -13.79 -19.84
C LYS A 222 31.62 -14.42 -19.68
N ASP A 223 31.52 -15.51 -18.92
CA ASP A 223 30.28 -16.23 -18.72
C ASP A 223 29.43 -15.67 -17.56
N THR A 224 29.95 -14.68 -16.81
CA THR A 224 29.28 -14.13 -15.64
C THR A 224 29.07 -12.62 -15.74
N ASP A 225 27.85 -12.19 -15.49
CA ASP A 225 27.48 -10.79 -15.35
C ASP A 225 26.39 -10.66 -14.28
N PRO A 226 25.92 -9.45 -13.90
CA PRO A 226 24.84 -9.31 -12.94
C PRO A 226 23.54 -10.04 -13.32
N SER A 227 23.25 -10.24 -14.61
CA SER A 227 22.09 -11.02 -15.09
C SER A 227 22.35 -12.54 -15.09
N GLN A 228 23.62 -12.96 -15.11
CA GLN A 228 24.10 -14.34 -15.07
C GLN A 228 25.10 -14.56 -13.92
N PRO A 229 24.67 -14.38 -12.66
CA PRO A 229 25.60 -14.25 -11.53
C PRO A 229 26.37 -15.54 -11.20
N MET A 230 25.84 -16.70 -11.60
CA MET A 230 26.42 -18.04 -11.39
C MET A 230 27.10 -18.60 -12.65
N GLY A 231 27.06 -17.86 -13.76
CA GLY A 231 27.56 -18.33 -15.05
C GLY A 231 26.54 -19.14 -15.84
N GLY A 232 26.61 -19.05 -17.17
CA GLY A 232 25.86 -19.93 -18.07
C GLY A 232 24.44 -19.44 -18.41
N LYS A 233 23.40 -20.16 -17.96
CA LYS A 233 22.01 -19.84 -18.33
C LYS A 233 21.45 -18.70 -17.47
N TYR A 234 20.66 -17.83 -18.09
CA TYR A 234 19.89 -16.82 -17.35
C TYR A 234 18.97 -17.49 -16.32
N PRO A 235 18.90 -16.98 -15.08
CA PRO A 235 18.05 -17.55 -14.03
C PRO A 235 16.62 -17.84 -14.47
N ALA A 236 15.95 -16.90 -15.14
CA ALA A 236 14.56 -17.06 -15.61
C ALA A 236 14.36 -18.17 -16.66
N ILE A 237 15.40 -18.57 -17.39
CA ILE A 237 15.33 -19.62 -18.42
C ILE A 237 15.71 -20.99 -17.83
N SER A 238 16.31 -21.01 -16.65
CA SER A 238 16.67 -22.28 -16.01
C SER A 238 15.38 -23.01 -15.60
N GLY A 239 15.16 -24.21 -16.12
CA GLY A 239 14.01 -25.07 -15.80
C GLY A 239 14.00 -25.59 -14.35
N GLY A 240 14.80 -25.00 -13.47
CA GLY A 240 14.73 -25.25 -12.04
C GLY A 240 13.35 -24.86 -11.54
N ILE A 241 12.66 -25.83 -10.94
CA ILE A 241 11.33 -25.63 -10.37
C ILE A 241 11.46 -24.53 -9.31
N ASP A 242 10.76 -23.42 -9.53
CA ASP A 242 10.64 -22.37 -8.52
C ASP A 242 10.01 -22.97 -7.26
N ARG A 243 10.64 -22.75 -6.10
CA ARG A 243 10.13 -23.20 -4.81
C ARG A 243 8.73 -22.64 -4.53
N SER A 244 8.41 -21.46 -5.05
CA SER A 244 7.06 -20.88 -4.96
C SER A 244 5.99 -21.74 -5.67
N MET A 245 6.40 -22.53 -6.66
CA MET A 245 5.56 -23.42 -7.47
C MET A 245 5.65 -24.89 -7.03
N ALA A 246 6.56 -25.24 -6.12
CA ALA A 246 6.78 -26.62 -5.70
C ALA A 246 5.55 -27.29 -5.05
N ASN A 247 4.68 -26.50 -4.41
CA ASN A 247 3.43 -26.99 -3.81
C ASN A 247 2.28 -27.22 -4.81
N LEU A 248 2.45 -26.86 -6.09
CA LEU A 248 1.42 -27.03 -7.12
C LEU A 248 1.50 -28.35 -7.88
N LYS A 249 2.54 -29.17 -7.63
CA LYS A 249 2.66 -30.49 -8.27
C LYS A 249 1.90 -31.56 -7.48
N THR A 250 0.61 -31.68 -7.75
CA THR A 250 -0.09 -32.97 -7.77
C THR A 250 -0.30 -33.37 -9.22
N SER A 251 0.46 -34.41 -9.63
CA SER A 251 0.24 -35.28 -10.80
C SER A 251 -0.04 -34.64 -12.16
N SER A 252 1.01 -34.29 -12.90
CA SER A 252 1.06 -34.51 -14.36
C SER A 252 2.52 -34.45 -14.81
N SER A 253 3.07 -35.62 -15.11
CA SER A 253 4.32 -35.79 -15.84
C SER A 253 3.98 -35.83 -17.32
N ASP A 254 4.17 -34.74 -18.04
CA ASP A 254 4.33 -34.77 -19.50
C ASP A 254 5.49 -33.84 -19.84
N ASP A 255 6.47 -34.41 -20.55
CA ASP A 255 7.63 -33.72 -21.08
C ASP A 255 7.18 -32.77 -22.20
N GLU A 256 7.27 -31.45 -21.99
CA GLU A 256 7.08 -30.49 -23.09
C GLU A 256 8.40 -30.27 -23.85
N GLU A 257 8.43 -30.73 -25.10
CA GLU A 257 9.42 -30.33 -26.10
C GLU A 257 9.30 -28.83 -26.39
N LEU A 258 10.44 -28.13 -26.33
CA LEU A 258 10.57 -26.70 -26.57
C LEU A 258 10.26 -26.34 -28.03
N ILE A 259 9.21 -25.54 -28.24
CA ILE A 259 8.83 -24.98 -29.54
C ILE A 259 9.86 -23.91 -29.95
N ASN A 260 10.41 -24.05 -31.16
CA ASN A 260 11.40 -23.14 -31.73
C ASN A 260 10.74 -21.80 -32.17
N PRO A 261 11.17 -20.64 -31.64
CA PRO A 261 10.52 -19.34 -31.89
C PRO A 261 10.62 -18.85 -33.35
N ASP A 262 11.54 -19.38 -34.16
CA ASP A 262 11.73 -18.95 -35.55
C ASP A 262 10.69 -19.49 -36.55
N THR A 263 9.78 -20.37 -36.09
CA THR A 263 8.74 -20.98 -36.93
C THR A 263 7.33 -20.41 -36.73
N ILE A 264 7.15 -19.42 -35.83
CA ILE A 264 5.83 -18.86 -35.52
C ILE A 264 5.47 -17.76 -36.52
N ASN A 265 4.80 -18.14 -37.61
CA ASN A 265 4.17 -17.19 -38.52
C ASN A 265 2.87 -16.64 -37.90
N PHE A 266 2.99 -15.51 -37.20
CA PHE A 266 1.88 -14.82 -36.53
C PHE A 266 0.70 -14.46 -37.47
N ALA A 267 0.95 -14.26 -38.77
CA ALA A 267 -0.12 -13.94 -39.72
C ALA A 267 -1.06 -15.13 -39.96
N ASN A 268 -0.53 -16.36 -39.93
CA ASN A 268 -1.33 -17.58 -40.07
C ASN A 268 -2.03 -17.97 -38.77
N LEU A 269 -1.47 -17.59 -37.62
CA LEU A 269 -2.04 -17.90 -36.30
C LEU A 269 -3.33 -17.11 -36.01
N VAL A 270 -3.48 -15.91 -36.58
CA VAL A 270 -4.67 -15.06 -36.37
C VAL A 270 -5.73 -15.30 -37.45
N ALA A 271 -5.33 -15.69 -38.66
CA ALA A 271 -6.27 -15.88 -39.77
C ALA A 271 -7.04 -17.23 -39.73
N GLY A 272 -6.55 -18.22 -38.98
CA GLY A 272 -7.16 -19.56 -38.91
C GLY A 272 -7.98 -19.86 -37.66
N VAL A 273 -8.08 -18.93 -36.71
CA VAL A 273 -8.76 -19.18 -35.43
C VAL A 273 -10.21 -18.71 -35.51
N ASP A 274 -11.10 -19.65 -35.80
CA ASP A 274 -12.54 -19.47 -35.63
C ASP A 274 -12.86 -19.45 -34.12
N MET A 275 -12.92 -18.24 -33.58
CA MET A 275 -13.18 -17.99 -32.17
C MET A 275 -14.55 -18.51 -31.72
N ASP A 276 -15.54 -18.59 -32.63
CA ASP A 276 -16.87 -19.09 -32.30
C ASP A 276 -16.87 -20.63 -32.20
N ALA A 277 -16.14 -21.31 -33.09
CA ALA A 277 -15.90 -22.75 -32.99
C ALA A 277 -15.04 -23.15 -31.77
N MET A 278 -14.09 -22.29 -31.36
CA MET A 278 -13.33 -22.50 -30.12
C MET A 278 -14.18 -22.31 -28.87
N ILE A 279 -15.18 -21.44 -28.89
CA ILE A 279 -16.13 -21.27 -27.77
C ILE A 279 -17.07 -22.48 -27.68
N GLU A 280 -17.57 -22.99 -28.81
CA GLU A 280 -18.42 -24.20 -28.83
C GLU A 280 -17.67 -25.47 -28.41
N SER A 281 -16.42 -25.66 -28.86
CA SER A 281 -15.60 -26.81 -28.42
C SER A 281 -15.19 -26.71 -26.95
N LYS A 282 -15.07 -25.50 -26.40
CA LYS A 282 -14.83 -25.30 -24.96
C LYS A 282 -16.08 -25.60 -24.13
N ASN A 283 -17.25 -25.22 -24.61
CA ASN A 283 -18.52 -25.58 -23.97
C ASN A 283 -18.80 -27.10 -23.99
N LEU A 284 -18.27 -27.82 -25.00
CA LEU A 284 -18.37 -29.28 -25.10
C LEU A 284 -17.32 -30.02 -24.26
N SER A 285 -16.11 -29.47 -24.09
CA SER A 285 -15.05 -30.06 -23.27
C SER A 285 -15.21 -29.81 -21.77
N ASP A 286 -15.90 -28.73 -21.38
CA ASP A 286 -16.29 -28.47 -19.99
C ASP A 286 -17.32 -29.50 -19.45
N ALA A 287 -17.95 -30.29 -20.33
CA ALA A 287 -18.83 -31.40 -19.93
C ALA A 287 -18.07 -32.70 -19.58
N ALA A 288 -16.80 -32.83 -19.99
CA ALA A 288 -16.03 -34.08 -19.88
C ALA A 288 -14.95 -34.07 -18.78
N PHE A 289 -14.56 -32.90 -18.27
CA PHE A 289 -13.68 -32.79 -17.10
C PHE A 289 -14.50 -32.41 -15.87
N ALA A 290 -14.80 -33.38 -15.02
CA ALA A 290 -15.28 -33.13 -13.66
C ALA A 290 -14.15 -32.48 -12.84
N ALA A 291 -13.93 -31.18 -13.07
CA ALA A 291 -13.02 -30.36 -12.29
C ALA A 291 -13.41 -30.46 -10.82
N THR A 292 -12.45 -30.77 -9.96
CA THR A 292 -12.65 -30.67 -8.51
C THR A 292 -13.17 -29.27 -8.23
N PRO A 293 -14.38 -29.12 -7.65
CA PRO A 293 -15.02 -27.82 -7.56
C PRO A 293 -14.11 -26.91 -6.76
N ARG A 294 -13.68 -25.79 -7.37
CA ARG A 294 -12.94 -24.73 -6.70
C ARG A 294 -13.82 -24.18 -5.59
N SER A 295 -13.76 -24.81 -4.42
CA SER A 295 -14.56 -24.41 -3.28
C SER A 295 -14.06 -23.05 -2.80
N LEU A 296 -15.00 -22.11 -2.66
CA LEU A 296 -14.79 -20.84 -1.98
C LEU A 296 -14.47 -21.03 -0.49
N PHE A 297 -14.64 -22.26 0.03
CA PHE A 297 -14.40 -22.65 1.40
C PHE A 297 -13.15 -23.53 1.50
N ALA A 298 -12.38 -23.36 2.58
CA ALA A 298 -11.29 -24.22 2.96
C ALA A 298 -11.61 -24.87 4.31
N GLN A 299 -11.18 -26.11 4.47
CA GLN A 299 -11.31 -26.85 5.72
C GLN A 299 -10.26 -26.31 6.70
N ILE A 300 -10.70 -25.88 7.88
CA ILE A 300 -9.88 -25.17 8.86
C ILE A 300 -9.38 -26.11 9.96
N ASP A 301 -10.02 -27.27 10.13
CA ASP A 301 -9.66 -28.25 11.15
C ASP A 301 -9.90 -29.71 10.70
N ALA A 302 -9.31 -30.64 11.45
CA ALA A 302 -9.47 -32.08 11.24
C ALA A 302 -10.92 -32.56 11.47
N ALA A 303 -11.77 -31.74 12.08
CA ALA A 303 -13.18 -32.05 12.33
C ALA A 303 -14.10 -31.72 11.14
N GLY A 304 -13.55 -31.27 10.01
CA GLY A 304 -14.33 -31.01 8.79
C GLY A 304 -14.94 -29.62 8.73
N LYS A 305 -14.60 -28.71 9.65
CA LYS A 305 -15.16 -27.36 9.64
C LYS A 305 -14.63 -26.61 8.43
N VAL A 306 -15.53 -26.06 7.63
CA VAL A 306 -15.20 -25.27 6.45
C VAL A 306 -15.45 -23.78 6.70
N ALA A 307 -14.51 -22.92 6.33
CA ALA A 307 -14.71 -21.47 6.29
C ALA A 307 -14.34 -20.90 4.94
N HIS A 308 -14.99 -19.81 4.58
CA HIS A 308 -14.72 -19.10 3.35
C HIS A 308 -13.25 -18.65 3.32
N LYS A 309 -12.51 -18.95 2.24
CA LYS A 309 -11.08 -18.63 2.08
C LYS A 309 -10.77 -17.15 2.34
N LYS A 310 -11.63 -16.25 1.86
CA LYS A 310 -11.57 -14.80 2.16
C LYS A 310 -11.59 -14.48 3.66
N SER A 311 -12.39 -15.18 4.46
CA SER A 311 -12.47 -14.94 5.92
C SER A 311 -11.22 -15.48 6.63
N ILE A 312 -10.68 -16.60 6.17
CA ILE A 312 -9.42 -17.17 6.69
C ILE A 312 -8.28 -16.18 6.41
N LEU A 313 -8.12 -15.75 5.16
CA LEU A 313 -7.09 -14.75 4.77
C LEU A 313 -7.27 -13.43 5.53
N ARG A 314 -8.52 -12.95 5.67
CA ARG A 314 -8.77 -11.73 6.45
C ARG A 314 -8.34 -11.88 7.91
N THR A 315 -8.60 -13.03 8.53
CA THR A 315 -8.20 -13.26 9.94
C THR A 315 -6.68 -13.38 10.08
N PHE A 316 -6.02 -13.99 9.09
CA PHE A 316 -4.57 -14.17 9.09
C PHE A 316 -3.79 -12.86 8.84
N PHE A 317 -4.32 -11.98 7.98
CA PHE A 317 -3.62 -10.76 7.54
C PHE A 317 -4.11 -9.46 8.20
N ALA A 318 -5.20 -9.48 8.98
CA ALA A 318 -5.67 -8.30 9.69
C ALA A 318 -5.16 -8.27 11.14
N MET A 319 -3.88 -7.95 11.34
CA MET A 319 -3.33 -7.81 12.69
C MET A 319 -3.70 -6.50 13.41
N THR A 320 -4.30 -5.50 12.76
CA THR A 320 -4.46 -4.17 13.41
C THR A 320 -5.66 -3.31 12.97
N GLN A 321 -6.86 -3.87 12.68
CA GLN A 321 -8.10 -3.06 12.71
C GLN A 321 -9.39 -3.88 12.63
N ASP A 322 -10.10 -3.99 13.76
CA ASP A 322 -11.47 -4.52 13.84
C ASP A 322 -12.51 -3.51 13.34
N GLY A 323 -12.44 -3.16 12.05
CA GLY A 323 -13.54 -2.49 11.36
C GLY A 323 -14.63 -3.50 10.98
N CYS A 324 -15.67 -3.64 11.80
CA CYS A 324 -16.88 -4.37 11.40
C CYS A 324 -17.48 -3.69 10.14
N THR A 325 -17.59 -4.43 9.04
CA THR A 325 -18.14 -3.90 7.78
C THR A 325 -19.66 -3.73 7.90
N SER A 326 -20.22 -2.65 7.32
CA SER A 326 -21.64 -2.32 7.44
C SER A 326 -22.54 -3.51 7.10
N HIS A 327 -23.61 -3.73 7.88
CA HIS A 327 -24.59 -4.77 7.60
C HIS A 327 -25.41 -4.47 6.33
N ASP A 328 -25.45 -3.21 5.89
CA ASP A 328 -26.05 -2.79 4.62
C ASP A 328 -25.10 -3.09 3.44
N ARG A 329 -25.57 -3.88 2.47
CA ARG A 329 -24.82 -4.29 1.27
C ARG A 329 -24.31 -3.10 0.47
N LEU A 330 -25.11 -2.05 0.29
CA LEU A 330 -24.71 -0.88 -0.52
C LEU A 330 -23.61 -0.07 0.18
N GLN A 331 -23.63 -0.01 1.51
CA GLN A 331 -22.61 0.64 2.31
C GLN A 331 -21.31 -0.17 2.35
N ARG A 332 -21.42 -1.50 2.44
CA ARG A 332 -20.27 -2.42 2.39
C ARG A 332 -19.50 -2.36 1.09
N VAL A 333 -20.23 -2.32 -0.04
CA VAL A 333 -19.64 -2.22 -1.39
C VAL A 333 -18.88 -0.90 -1.57
N ARG A 334 -19.24 0.12 -0.80
CA ARG A 334 -18.56 1.43 -0.78
C ARG A 334 -17.49 1.55 0.31
N GLY A 335 -17.16 0.46 1.01
CA GLY A 335 -16.11 0.41 2.03
C GLY A 335 -16.51 0.95 3.41
N PHE A 336 -17.79 1.22 3.66
CA PHE A 336 -18.23 1.75 4.96
C PHE A 336 -18.34 0.65 6.04
N THR A 337 -17.90 0.99 7.25
CA THR A 337 -18.08 0.20 8.46
C THR A 337 -19.51 0.34 9.03
N VAL A 338 -19.88 -0.54 9.97
CA VAL A 338 -21.15 -0.45 10.70
C VAL A 338 -21.23 0.91 11.41
N GLY A 339 -22.24 1.73 11.07
CA GLY A 339 -22.45 3.08 11.64
C GLY A 339 -22.61 4.23 10.63
N GLY A 340 -22.94 3.95 9.36
CA GLY A 340 -22.85 4.89 8.24
C GLY A 340 -23.44 6.30 8.42
N LYS A 341 -22.89 7.22 7.60
CA LYS A 341 -23.34 8.59 7.24
C LYS A 341 -23.72 9.53 8.38
N THR A 342 -22.75 9.96 9.18
CA THR A 342 -22.76 11.32 9.72
C THR A 342 -21.60 12.10 9.10
N TRP A 343 -21.94 13.15 8.35
CA TRP A 343 -20.99 14.05 7.69
C TRP A 343 -20.30 15.01 8.68
N ASN A 344 -20.68 15.01 9.96
CA ASN A 344 -19.92 15.69 11.03
C ASN A 344 -18.78 14.80 11.49
N ARG A 345 -17.66 14.86 10.77
CA ARG A 345 -16.37 14.31 11.17
C ARG A 345 -15.31 15.41 11.31
N ASP A 346 -15.76 16.60 11.68
CA ASP A 346 -14.91 17.78 11.97
C ASP A 346 -14.42 17.84 13.42
N GLU A 347 -14.62 16.77 14.20
CA GLU A 347 -13.83 16.57 15.41
C GLU A 347 -12.83 15.45 15.14
N SER A 348 -11.58 15.89 15.03
CA SER A 348 -10.35 15.13 15.03
C SER A 348 -10.37 13.93 15.98
N ASP A 349 -10.43 12.72 15.44
CA ASP A 349 -9.79 11.53 16.03
C ASP A 349 -8.26 11.63 15.83
N GLU A 350 -7.68 12.80 16.11
CA GLU A 350 -6.28 12.90 16.45
C GLU A 350 -6.14 12.13 17.76
N ASN A 351 -5.32 11.07 17.76
CA ASN A 351 -4.70 10.44 18.93
C ASN A 351 -5.15 11.05 20.27
N VAL A 352 -6.40 10.78 20.67
CA VAL A 352 -6.88 11.16 21.98
C VAL A 352 -6.07 10.27 22.89
N CYS A 353 -5.09 10.88 23.56
CA CYS A 353 -4.17 10.24 24.47
C CYS A 353 -4.92 9.17 25.28
N SER A 354 -4.48 7.90 25.20
CA SER A 354 -5.12 6.76 25.88
C SER A 354 -5.30 6.95 27.39
N ALA A 355 -4.63 7.95 27.96
CA ALA A 355 -4.75 8.34 29.35
C ALA A 355 -6.17 8.82 29.72
N THR A 356 -6.88 9.56 28.86
CA THR A 356 -8.16 10.20 29.26
C THR A 356 -9.40 9.36 28.92
N HIS A 357 -9.27 8.38 28.03
CA HIS A 357 -10.38 7.56 27.55
C HIS A 357 -10.12 6.07 27.76
N PHE A 358 -11.17 5.34 28.12
CA PHE A 358 -11.21 3.89 28.13
C PHE A 358 -11.72 3.39 26.77
N GLN A 359 -10.91 2.60 26.06
CA GLN A 359 -11.17 2.14 24.70
C GLN A 359 -11.30 0.61 24.61
N LEU A 360 -11.84 0.11 23.51
CA LEU A 360 -11.80 -1.32 23.18
C LEU A 360 -10.35 -1.82 23.17
N GLY A 361 -10.11 -2.99 23.76
CA GLY A 361 -8.79 -3.57 23.94
C GLY A 361 -8.03 -3.10 25.19
N ASN A 362 -8.48 -2.06 25.90
CA ASN A 362 -7.92 -1.69 27.20
C ASN A 362 -8.17 -2.79 28.25
N LEU A 363 -7.25 -2.89 29.20
CA LEU A 363 -7.35 -3.79 30.34
C LEU A 363 -8.12 -3.11 31.48
N PHE A 364 -8.93 -3.89 32.18
CA PHE A 364 -9.57 -3.48 33.42
C PHE A 364 -9.59 -4.65 34.40
N THR A 365 -9.64 -4.34 35.69
CA THR A 365 -9.80 -5.34 36.74
C THR A 365 -11.23 -5.36 37.24
N THR A 366 -11.70 -6.55 37.62
CA THR A 366 -12.98 -6.71 38.31
C THR A 366 -12.93 -7.89 39.27
N LEU A 367 -13.86 -7.92 40.21
CA LEU A 367 -14.01 -9.01 41.15
C LEU A 367 -15.04 -10.00 40.63
N LEU A 368 -14.66 -11.27 40.59
CA LEU A 368 -15.53 -12.39 40.28
C LEU A 368 -15.89 -13.10 41.56
N CYS A 369 -17.18 -13.37 41.74
CA CYS A 369 -17.65 -14.22 42.82
C CYS A 369 -18.04 -15.60 42.28
N HIS A 370 -17.37 -16.64 42.75
CA HIS A 370 -17.74 -18.02 42.45
C HIS A 370 -18.56 -18.59 43.61
N ASN A 371 -19.78 -19.05 43.33
CA ASN A 371 -20.71 -19.67 44.27
C ASN A 371 -20.94 -18.87 45.58
N GLY A 372 -20.83 -17.54 45.54
CA GLY A 372 -21.07 -16.68 46.70
C GLY A 372 -20.00 -16.74 47.80
N THR A 373 -18.98 -17.58 47.66
CA THR A 373 -18.04 -17.93 48.74
C THR A 373 -16.59 -17.62 48.42
N HIS A 374 -16.22 -17.61 47.13
CA HIS A 374 -14.87 -17.30 46.70
C HIS A 374 -14.86 -16.03 45.87
N LEU A 375 -14.03 -15.07 46.27
CA LEU A 375 -13.76 -13.84 45.55
C LEU A 375 -12.43 -13.98 44.80
N GLY A 376 -12.43 -13.76 43.50
CA GLY A 376 -11.23 -13.74 42.67
C GLY A 376 -11.09 -12.40 41.95
N LEU A 377 -9.86 -11.89 41.86
CA LEU A 377 -9.55 -10.75 41.00
C LEU A 377 -9.33 -11.24 39.57
N ALA A 378 -10.00 -10.64 38.60
CA ALA A 378 -9.84 -10.95 37.19
C ALA A 378 -9.31 -9.73 36.43
N VAL A 379 -8.29 -9.95 35.60
CA VAL A 379 -7.80 -8.96 34.63
C VAL A 379 -8.45 -9.27 33.28
N VAL A 380 -9.09 -8.26 32.69
CA VAL A 380 -10.03 -8.44 31.58
C VAL A 380 -9.69 -7.49 30.45
N LYS A 381 -9.63 -8.01 29.22
CA LYS A 381 -9.48 -7.20 28.01
C LYS A 381 -10.85 -6.82 27.48
N SER A 382 -11.12 -5.52 27.39
CA SER A 382 -12.38 -4.98 26.87
C SER A 382 -12.62 -5.37 25.42
N THR A 383 -13.78 -5.95 25.13
CA THR A 383 -14.19 -6.37 23.76
C THR A 383 -15.47 -5.70 23.29
N LEU A 384 -16.27 -5.15 24.20
CA LEU A 384 -17.50 -4.45 23.85
C LEU A 384 -17.85 -3.40 24.90
N ILE A 385 -18.19 -2.20 24.43
CA ILE A 385 -18.69 -1.13 25.28
C ILE A 385 -20.08 -0.75 24.78
N LYS A 386 -21.07 -0.79 25.66
CA LYS A 386 -22.45 -0.37 25.37
C LYS A 386 -22.87 0.78 26.26
N ARG A 387 -23.55 1.78 25.67
CA ARG A 387 -24.25 2.85 26.38
C ARG A 387 -25.71 2.45 26.55
N ASN A 388 -26.15 2.31 27.79
CA ASN A 388 -27.54 2.01 28.18
C ASN A 388 -28.29 3.32 28.41
N ALA A 389 -28.77 3.95 27.36
CA ALA A 389 -29.63 5.12 27.52
C ALA A 389 -31.04 4.67 27.95
N ALA A 390 -31.57 5.24 29.04
CA ALA A 390 -32.92 4.95 29.51
C ALA A 390 -33.94 5.22 28.38
N GLY A 391 -34.62 4.17 27.91
CA GLY A 391 -35.63 4.25 26.85
C GLY A 391 -35.12 4.22 25.40
N SER A 392 -33.82 4.10 25.15
CA SER A 392 -33.28 3.95 23.79
C SER A 392 -32.57 2.60 23.59
N LYS A 393 -32.44 2.17 22.33
CA LYS A 393 -31.69 0.95 21.98
C LYS A 393 -30.22 1.14 22.38
N SER A 394 -29.67 0.17 23.11
CA SER A 394 -28.25 0.17 23.50
C SER A 394 -27.37 0.32 22.26
N SER A 395 -26.54 1.36 22.22
CA SER A 395 -25.56 1.57 21.14
C SER A 395 -24.18 1.10 21.58
N SER A 396 -23.47 0.42 20.68
CA SER A 396 -22.05 0.10 20.87
C SER A 396 -21.20 1.32 20.55
N ILE A 397 -20.23 1.60 21.41
CA ILE A 397 -19.27 2.70 21.25
C ILE A 397 -17.84 2.15 21.33
N SER A 398 -16.87 2.85 20.74
CA SER A 398 -15.45 2.44 20.70
C SER A 398 -14.64 2.93 21.90
N ALA A 399 -15.08 4.01 22.57
CA ALA A 399 -14.38 4.66 23.68
C ALA A 399 -15.36 5.36 24.63
N ILE A 400 -14.97 5.53 25.91
CA ILE A 400 -15.66 6.33 26.94
C ILE A 400 -14.62 7.20 27.67
N PRO A 401 -14.90 8.47 28.01
CA PRO A 401 -14.05 9.23 28.93
C PRO A 401 -13.90 8.52 30.28
N ARG A 402 -12.68 8.33 30.80
CA ARG A 402 -12.46 7.64 32.08
C ARG A 402 -13.18 8.34 33.23
N ALA A 403 -13.27 9.67 33.19
CA ALA A 403 -14.01 10.46 34.18
C ALA A 403 -15.50 10.08 34.24
N GLU A 404 -16.13 9.74 33.11
CA GLU A 404 -17.52 9.28 33.09
C GLU A 404 -17.66 7.85 33.62
N LEU A 405 -16.65 7.01 33.42
CA LEU A 405 -16.65 5.63 33.90
C LEU A 405 -16.83 5.58 35.43
N HIS A 406 -16.17 6.48 36.15
CA HIS A 406 -16.20 6.51 37.62
C HIS A 406 -17.51 7.05 38.21
N LEU A 407 -18.42 7.61 37.40
CA LEU A 407 -19.67 8.15 37.91
C LEU A 407 -20.63 7.02 38.32
N PRO A 408 -21.21 7.03 39.54
CA PRO A 408 -22.20 6.03 39.95
C PRO A 408 -23.44 5.99 39.03
N SER A 409 -23.75 7.10 38.38
CA SER A 409 -24.86 7.26 37.42
C SER A 409 -24.50 6.86 36.00
N ALA A 410 -23.27 6.40 35.75
CA ALA A 410 -22.81 6.07 34.42
C ALA A 410 -23.58 4.87 33.87
N SER A 411 -24.24 5.05 32.73
CA SER A 411 -25.09 4.02 32.14
C SER A 411 -24.34 3.12 31.17
N TYR A 412 -23.06 2.83 31.43
CA TYR A 412 -22.24 1.98 30.56
C TYR A 412 -22.20 0.54 31.06
N SER A 413 -22.22 -0.39 30.11
CA SER A 413 -21.89 -1.79 30.36
C SER A 413 -20.69 -2.19 29.50
N ILE A 414 -19.65 -2.68 30.15
CA ILE A 414 -18.40 -3.08 29.51
C ILE A 414 -18.30 -4.59 29.58
N SER A 415 -18.07 -5.20 28.42
CA SER A 415 -17.82 -6.63 28.33
C SER A 415 -16.39 -6.89 27.87
N GLY A 416 -15.81 -7.99 28.34
CA GLY A 416 -14.46 -8.36 28.00
C GLY A 416 -14.16 -9.84 28.22
N GLN A 417 -12.97 -10.25 27.80
CA GLN A 417 -12.44 -11.61 27.99
C GLN A 417 -11.37 -11.61 29.09
N ILE A 418 -11.44 -12.60 29.98
CA ILE A 418 -10.52 -12.72 31.12
C ILE A 418 -9.20 -13.34 30.66
N LEU A 419 -8.08 -12.71 31.00
CA LEU A 419 -6.73 -13.20 30.70
C LEU A 419 -6.42 -14.44 31.55
N SER A 420 -5.75 -15.43 30.97
CA SER A 420 -5.16 -16.55 31.71
C SER A 420 -3.80 -16.13 32.27
N LEU A 421 -3.71 -16.00 33.59
CA LEU A 421 -2.50 -15.50 34.25
C LEU A 421 -1.77 -16.65 34.94
N VAL A 422 -0.46 -16.75 34.70
CA VAL A 422 0.43 -17.73 35.30
C VAL A 422 1.34 -17.03 36.30
N PRO A 423 1.51 -17.55 37.54
CA PRO A 423 2.43 -16.97 38.49
C PRO A 423 3.88 -17.15 38.01
N LEU A 424 4.65 -16.06 38.02
CA LEU A 424 6.09 -16.08 37.83
C LEU A 424 6.75 -16.39 39.17
N VAL A 425 7.55 -17.46 39.21
CA VAL A 425 8.32 -17.82 40.39
C VAL A 425 9.50 -16.85 40.49
N SER A 426 9.35 -15.80 41.29
CA SER A 426 10.45 -14.90 41.66
C SER A 426 11.04 -15.33 43.00
N SER A 427 12.35 -15.12 43.19
CA SER A 427 13.03 -15.29 44.49
C SER A 427 12.68 -14.19 45.50
N GLN A 428 11.95 -13.17 45.08
CA GLN A 428 11.41 -12.10 45.91
C GLN A 428 10.03 -12.47 46.50
N PRO A 429 9.61 -11.83 47.61
CA PRO A 429 8.31 -12.12 48.26
C PRO A 429 7.09 -11.74 47.42
N ASP A 430 7.26 -11.00 46.32
CA ASP A 430 6.16 -10.55 45.47
C ASP A 430 5.80 -11.60 44.42
N VAL A 431 4.52 -12.00 44.43
CA VAL A 431 3.96 -12.91 43.42
C VAL A 431 3.61 -12.10 42.18
N LEU A 432 4.47 -12.19 41.15
CA LEU A 432 4.20 -11.61 39.84
C LEU A 432 3.35 -12.56 39.01
N PHE A 433 2.46 -12.01 38.18
CA PHE A 433 1.64 -12.78 37.26
C PHE A 433 1.90 -12.31 35.82
N ALA A 434 2.10 -13.27 34.92
CA ALA A 434 2.24 -13.00 33.48
C ALA A 434 1.06 -13.56 32.71
N TRP A 435 0.65 -12.87 31.65
CA TRP A 435 -0.32 -13.41 30.70
C TRP A 435 0.35 -14.47 29.81
N ASP A 436 -0.23 -15.66 29.72
CA ASP A 436 0.28 -16.78 28.92
C ASP A 436 -0.09 -16.71 27.42
N GLY A 437 -0.81 -15.65 27.00
CA GLY A 437 -1.31 -15.48 25.65
C GLY A 437 -2.71 -16.08 25.40
N GLU A 438 -3.29 -16.77 26.38
CA GLU A 438 -4.63 -17.39 26.30
C GLU A 438 -5.69 -16.64 27.13
N PHE A 439 -6.96 -16.84 26.79
CA PHE A 439 -8.09 -16.34 27.58
C PHE A 439 -8.73 -17.50 28.34
N ILE A 440 -9.18 -17.24 29.57
CA ILE A 440 -9.85 -18.26 30.37
C ILE A 440 -11.13 -18.72 29.66
N SER A 441 -11.20 -20.03 29.41
CA SER A 441 -12.38 -20.69 28.84
C SER A 441 -12.94 -21.71 29.83
N PHE A 442 -14.27 -21.77 29.93
CA PHE A 442 -14.95 -22.76 30.77
C PHE A 442 -15.72 -23.74 29.90
N SER A 443 -15.70 -25.00 30.31
CA SER A 443 -16.56 -26.03 29.74
C SER A 443 -17.97 -25.86 30.30
N LEU A 444 -18.83 -25.17 29.55
CA LEU A 444 -20.24 -25.06 29.91
C LEU A 444 -20.96 -26.34 29.51
N LYS A 445 -21.38 -27.14 30.50
CA LYS A 445 -22.30 -28.25 30.28
C LYS A 445 -23.69 -27.70 29.98
N LYS A 446 -24.04 -27.57 28.70
CA LYS A 446 -25.40 -27.21 28.30
C LYS A 446 -26.20 -28.49 28.05
N LYS A 447 -27.17 -28.80 28.91
CA LYS A 447 -28.10 -29.91 28.71
C LYS A 447 -28.97 -29.61 27.48
N LYS A 448 -28.70 -30.26 26.34
CA LYS A 448 -29.63 -30.27 25.20
C LYS A 448 -30.84 -31.14 25.56
N SER A 449 -32.00 -30.79 25.02
CA SER A 449 -33.25 -31.57 25.15
C SER A 449 -33.15 -32.98 24.53
N SER A 450 -32.11 -33.27 23.76
CA SER A 450 -31.90 -34.55 23.06
C SER A 450 -30.91 -35.52 23.73
N GLY A 451 -30.50 -35.30 24.99
CA GLY A 451 -29.71 -36.27 25.76
C GLY A 451 -28.21 -36.36 25.46
N GLU A 452 -27.71 -35.80 24.35
CA GLU A 452 -26.27 -35.73 24.05
C GLU A 452 -25.60 -34.52 24.71
N GLU A 453 -24.62 -34.78 25.58
CA GLU A 453 -23.71 -33.77 26.14
C GLU A 453 -22.65 -33.39 25.10
N ILE A 454 -22.75 -32.17 24.55
CA ILE A 454 -21.69 -31.59 23.72
C ILE A 454 -20.93 -30.56 24.57
N ASN A 455 -19.66 -30.84 24.82
CA ASN A 455 -18.75 -29.89 25.47
C ASN A 455 -18.31 -28.81 24.47
N HIS A 456 -18.88 -27.61 24.58
CA HIS A 456 -18.35 -26.44 23.88
C HIS A 456 -17.53 -25.59 24.84
N LYS A 457 -16.23 -25.43 24.54
CA LYS A 457 -15.42 -24.37 25.16
C LYS A 457 -15.89 -23.02 24.63
N ARG A 458 -16.22 -22.10 25.53
CA ARG A 458 -16.48 -20.70 25.21
C ARG A 458 -15.64 -19.83 26.13
N ASN A 459 -15.06 -18.76 25.59
CA ASN A 459 -14.35 -17.77 26.39
C ASN A 459 -15.36 -17.14 27.35
N LEU A 460 -14.97 -16.97 28.62
CA LEU A 460 -15.85 -16.31 29.58
C LEU A 460 -15.91 -14.83 29.23
N GLN A 461 -17.09 -14.40 28.78
CA GLN A 461 -17.40 -13.00 28.58
C GLN A 461 -18.17 -12.51 29.81
N ILE A 462 -17.55 -11.61 30.55
CA ILE A 462 -18.23 -10.93 31.65
C ILE A 462 -18.76 -9.59 31.17
N THR A 463 -19.81 -9.09 31.81
CA THR A 463 -20.29 -7.72 31.61
C THR A 463 -20.38 -7.05 32.96
N VAL A 464 -19.68 -5.93 33.12
CA VAL A 464 -19.63 -5.17 34.36
C VAL A 464 -20.38 -3.86 34.15
N SER A 465 -21.26 -3.51 35.08
CA SER A 465 -21.86 -2.17 35.17
C SER A 465 -20.78 -1.20 35.63
N SER A 466 -20.67 -0.07 34.96
CA SER A 466 -19.76 1.09 35.08
C SER A 466 -18.89 1.35 36.33
N GLN A 467 -19.11 0.75 37.49
CA GLN A 467 -18.20 0.85 38.64
C GLN A 467 -16.95 -0.01 38.43
N LEU A 468 -16.05 0.48 37.58
CA LEU A 468 -14.73 -0.09 37.36
C LEU A 468 -13.71 0.71 38.18
N ILE A 469 -12.89 0.01 38.94
CA ILE A 469 -11.68 0.58 39.53
C ILE A 469 -10.64 0.57 38.41
N GLY A 470 -10.38 1.74 37.82
CA GLY A 470 -9.36 1.89 36.80
C GLY A 470 -7.98 1.61 37.38
N CYS A 471 -7.27 0.62 36.85
CA CYS A 471 -5.86 0.42 37.15
C CYS A 471 -5.07 1.07 36.00
N ASP A 472 -4.32 2.14 36.28
CA ASP A 472 -3.55 2.84 35.24
C ASP A 472 -2.24 2.11 34.92
N ILE A 473 -2.37 0.88 34.42
CA ILE A 473 -1.26 -0.07 34.22
C ILE A 473 -0.28 0.44 33.15
N GLN A 474 -0.70 1.36 32.26
CA GLN A 474 0.18 1.87 31.20
C GLN A 474 1.23 2.87 31.68
N GLN A 475 1.04 3.54 32.83
CA GLN A 475 2.05 4.44 33.40
C GLN A 475 2.91 3.79 34.51
N GLN A 476 2.46 2.67 35.08
CA GLN A 476 3.08 2.01 36.24
C GLN A 476 3.53 0.56 35.96
N ALA A 477 3.96 0.25 34.74
CA ALA A 477 4.71 -0.99 34.46
C ALA A 477 6.14 -0.98 35.06
N ARG A 478 6.39 -0.16 36.07
CA ARG A 478 7.55 -0.20 36.97
C ARG A 478 7.00 -0.39 38.39
N GLU A 479 6.95 -1.64 38.82
CA GLU A 479 6.72 -2.13 40.19
C GLU A 479 5.45 -1.62 40.90
N ILE A 480 4.44 -2.50 41.03
CA ILE A 480 3.30 -2.29 41.93
C ILE A 480 3.42 -3.31 43.08
N SER A 481 3.71 -2.81 44.28
CA SER A 481 3.68 -3.56 45.54
C SER A 481 2.28 -3.56 46.16
N ALA A 482 1.94 -4.61 46.91
CA ALA A 482 0.60 -4.89 47.43
C ALA A 482 0.12 -3.98 48.59
N SER A 483 0.80 -2.86 48.89
CA SER A 483 0.50 -2.03 50.08
C SER A 483 -0.47 -0.86 49.89
N ASP A 484 -0.85 -0.48 48.68
CA ASP A 484 -1.36 0.88 48.41
C ASP A 484 -2.89 1.00 48.23
N PHE A 485 -3.69 0.42 49.13
CA PHE A 485 -5.13 0.71 49.20
C PHE A 485 -5.53 1.32 50.55
N ARG A 486 -5.75 2.65 50.55
CA ARG A 486 -6.60 3.35 51.55
C ARG A 486 -7.64 4.19 50.82
N VAL A 487 -8.89 4.07 51.24
CA VAL A 487 -10.06 4.80 50.74
C VAL A 487 -10.14 6.19 51.39
N PRO A 488 -10.37 7.29 50.65
CA PRO A 488 -10.79 8.56 51.24
C PRO A 488 -12.29 8.85 51.08
N ASP A 489 -12.82 9.51 52.10
CA ASP A 489 -14.20 9.94 52.32
C ASP A 489 -14.72 11.04 51.37
N SER A 490 -16.04 11.09 51.32
CA SER A 490 -16.99 11.90 50.55
C SER A 490 -16.76 13.41 50.38
N GLY A 491 -17.21 13.94 49.23
CA GLY A 491 -17.53 15.36 49.03
C GLY A 491 -18.46 15.61 47.84
N ILE A 492 -19.70 16.01 48.11
CA ILE A 492 -20.80 16.29 47.16
C ILE A 492 -20.80 17.78 46.80
N TYR A 493 -20.91 18.16 45.52
CA TYR A 493 -21.45 19.46 45.08
C TYR A 493 -22.22 19.34 43.75
N ALA A 494 -23.32 20.09 43.64
CA ALA A 494 -24.36 19.94 42.62
C ALA A 494 -24.53 21.20 41.72
N SER A 495 -24.82 20.93 40.42
CA SER A 495 -25.66 21.69 39.44
C SER A 495 -25.25 23.11 38.98
N PRO A 496 -25.84 23.71 37.90
CA PRO A 496 -26.76 23.19 36.86
C PRO A 496 -26.43 23.55 35.38
N ILE A 497 -27.28 23.00 34.51
CA ILE A 497 -27.40 22.98 33.04
C ILE A 497 -27.77 24.34 32.40
N ALA A 498 -27.37 24.57 31.13
CA ALA A 498 -28.15 25.36 30.16
C ALA A 498 -27.98 24.85 28.71
N ASN A 499 -29.12 24.58 28.06
CA ASN A 499 -29.28 24.17 26.65
C ASN A 499 -29.27 25.38 25.71
N THR A 500 -28.80 25.21 24.46
CA THR A 500 -29.35 25.95 23.31
C THR A 500 -29.20 25.14 22.02
N VAL A 501 -30.30 25.01 21.29
CA VAL A 501 -30.45 24.37 19.97
C VAL A 501 -30.39 25.46 18.89
N ILE A 502 -29.64 25.26 17.80
CA ILE A 502 -29.71 26.09 16.60
C ILE A 502 -29.89 25.19 15.37
N GLU A 503 -31.01 25.35 14.69
CA GLU A 503 -31.27 24.84 13.34
C GLU A 503 -30.45 25.65 12.32
N THR A 504 -29.79 24.96 11.38
CA THR A 504 -29.28 25.59 10.15
C THR A 504 -29.73 24.80 8.93
N SER A 505 -30.54 25.45 8.11
CA SER A 505 -30.91 25.05 6.75
C SER A 505 -30.52 26.18 5.81
N ILE A 506 -30.04 25.82 4.61
CA ILE A 506 -29.72 26.65 3.43
C ILE A 506 -28.25 27.15 3.35
N ARG A 507 -27.43 26.48 2.50
CA ARG A 507 -26.52 27.08 1.48
C ARG A 507 -25.55 26.02 0.91
N ASP A 508 -25.71 25.64 -0.36
CA ASP A 508 -24.64 24.98 -1.13
C ASP A 508 -24.79 25.26 -2.65
N ARG A 509 -24.31 26.43 -3.10
CA ARG A 509 -24.04 26.72 -4.51
C ARG A 509 -22.59 27.15 -4.63
N ASN A 510 -21.80 26.45 -5.45
CA ASN A 510 -20.39 26.74 -5.64
C ASN A 510 -20.13 27.21 -7.07
N ALA A 511 -19.29 28.24 -7.24
CA ALA A 511 -18.89 28.75 -8.55
C ALA A 511 -18.11 27.69 -9.36
N CYS A 512 -18.37 27.61 -10.66
CA CYS A 512 -17.60 26.84 -11.62
C CYS A 512 -16.23 27.50 -11.81
N ARG A 513 -15.15 26.74 -11.74
CA ARG A 513 -13.79 27.28 -11.88
C ARG A 513 -13.43 27.71 -13.31
N ILE A 514 -14.16 27.23 -14.32
CA ILE A 514 -13.89 27.53 -15.74
C ILE A 514 -14.58 28.84 -16.15
N CYS A 515 -15.89 28.96 -15.91
CA CYS A 515 -16.66 30.14 -16.34
C CYS A 515 -17.19 31.03 -15.20
N GLY A 516 -16.93 30.69 -13.93
CA GLY A 516 -17.37 31.46 -12.77
C GLY A 516 -18.87 31.32 -12.41
N LYS A 517 -19.69 30.61 -13.19
CA LYS A 517 -21.13 30.48 -12.92
C LYS A 517 -21.40 29.67 -11.64
N ALA A 518 -22.30 30.13 -10.77
CA ALA A 518 -22.71 29.39 -9.58
C ALA A 518 -23.61 28.21 -9.95
N VAL A 519 -23.17 26.99 -9.66
CA VAL A 519 -23.89 25.75 -10.04
C VAL A 519 -24.22 24.94 -8.78
N LYS A 520 -25.42 24.38 -8.74
CA LYS A 520 -25.84 23.45 -7.67
C LYS A 520 -24.99 22.18 -7.73
N GLY A 521 -24.73 21.56 -6.58
CA GLY A 521 -23.91 20.34 -6.48
C GLY A 521 -24.25 19.24 -7.51
N PRO A 522 -25.53 18.86 -7.69
CA PRO A 522 -25.93 17.83 -8.66
C PRO A 522 -25.67 18.22 -10.13
N ASP A 523 -25.80 19.50 -10.48
CA ASP A 523 -25.71 19.98 -11.86
C ASP A 523 -24.27 20.27 -12.31
N ARG A 524 -23.31 20.24 -11.39
CA ARG A 524 -21.90 20.54 -11.67
C ARG A 524 -21.26 19.60 -12.69
N GLN A 525 -21.66 18.33 -12.73
CA GLN A 525 -21.09 17.38 -13.67
C GLN A 525 -21.53 17.68 -15.11
N HIS A 526 -22.82 17.95 -15.31
CA HIS A 526 -23.36 18.32 -16.61
C HIS A 526 -22.74 19.63 -17.11
N HIS A 527 -22.64 20.62 -16.23
CA HIS A 527 -22.04 21.91 -16.55
C HIS A 527 -20.55 21.80 -16.95
N VAL A 528 -19.75 20.98 -16.25
CA VAL A 528 -18.35 20.75 -16.64
C VAL A 528 -18.24 19.93 -17.93
N GLY A 529 -19.18 19.00 -18.18
CA GLY A 529 -19.28 18.27 -19.44
C GLY A 529 -19.44 19.18 -20.66
N GLU A 530 -20.21 20.26 -20.55
CA GLU A 530 -20.35 21.25 -21.64
C GLU A 530 -19.03 21.94 -21.99
N HIS A 531 -18.23 22.30 -20.98
CA HIS A 531 -16.90 22.91 -21.19
C HIS A 531 -15.97 21.95 -21.95
N ILE A 532 -15.94 20.68 -21.56
CA ILE A 532 -15.12 19.65 -22.22
C ILE A 532 -15.56 19.46 -23.68
N LEU A 533 -16.87 19.34 -23.93
CA LEU A 533 -17.40 19.16 -25.28
C LEU A 533 -17.09 20.34 -26.21
N LYS A 534 -17.14 21.58 -25.71
CA LYS A 534 -16.75 22.77 -26.48
C LYS A 534 -15.26 22.80 -26.78
N ALA A 535 -14.42 22.46 -25.79
CA ALA A 535 -12.97 22.36 -25.98
C ALA A 535 -12.60 21.30 -27.04
N MET A 536 -13.25 20.13 -27.00
CA MET A 536 -13.06 19.08 -28.01
C MET A 536 -13.47 19.50 -29.42
N ARG A 537 -14.47 20.37 -29.54
CA ARG A 537 -14.97 20.87 -30.84
C ARG A 537 -14.27 22.14 -31.33
N GLY A 538 -13.27 22.64 -30.59
CA GLY A 538 -12.58 23.90 -30.91
C GLY A 538 -13.51 25.11 -30.87
N VAL A 539 -14.62 25.05 -30.14
CA VAL A 539 -15.56 26.17 -30.01
C VAL A 539 -15.03 27.12 -28.94
N PRO A 540 -14.66 28.36 -29.28
CA PRO A 540 -14.14 29.32 -28.31
C PRO A 540 -15.23 29.69 -27.28
N GLU A 541 -14.90 29.60 -26.00
CA GLU A 541 -15.82 30.00 -24.92
C GLU A 541 -15.73 31.50 -24.62
N ALA A 542 -16.82 32.22 -24.86
CA ALA A 542 -16.93 33.66 -24.62
C ALA A 542 -16.82 34.08 -23.14
N SER A 543 -16.67 33.13 -22.20
CA SER A 543 -16.73 33.36 -20.75
C SER A 543 -15.48 32.95 -19.96
N ILE A 544 -14.38 32.58 -20.62
CA ILE A 544 -13.12 32.31 -19.91
C ILE A 544 -12.53 33.65 -19.48
N LYS A 545 -12.69 34.00 -18.20
CA LYS A 545 -11.91 35.07 -17.58
C LYS A 545 -10.47 34.58 -17.46
N VAL A 546 -9.63 34.92 -18.43
CA VAL A 546 -8.18 34.75 -18.29
C VAL A 546 -7.75 35.56 -17.06
N PRO A 547 -7.15 34.95 -16.03
CA PRO A 547 -6.64 35.71 -14.89
C PRO A 547 -5.58 36.69 -15.39
N SER A 548 -5.73 37.98 -15.08
CA SER A 548 -4.70 38.96 -15.38
C SER A 548 -3.41 38.54 -14.67
N ARG A 549 -2.37 38.28 -15.45
CA ARG A 549 -1.04 37.90 -15.00
C ARG A 549 -0.49 39.04 -14.13
N SER A 550 -0.50 38.88 -12.80
CA SER A 550 0.13 39.85 -11.90
C SER A 550 1.63 39.89 -12.23
N GLN A 551 2.11 41.07 -12.60
CA GLN A 551 3.52 41.34 -12.88
C GLN A 551 4.36 40.97 -11.64
N ARG A 552 5.30 40.02 -11.79
CA ARG A 552 6.46 39.91 -10.90
C ARG A 552 7.51 40.91 -11.38
N PRO A 553 8.20 41.63 -10.49
CA PRO A 553 9.25 42.56 -10.88
C PRO A 553 10.50 41.78 -11.29
N THR A 554 10.92 41.94 -12.55
CA THR A 554 12.25 41.54 -13.01
C THR A 554 13.18 42.73 -12.85
N HIS A 555 14.05 42.69 -11.84
CA HIS A 555 15.33 43.39 -11.87
C HIS A 555 16.37 42.42 -12.44
N VAL A 556 17.06 42.84 -13.50
CA VAL A 556 18.53 42.90 -13.65
C VAL A 556 18.79 43.44 -15.06
N ALA A 557 19.44 44.59 -15.10
CA ALA A 557 19.85 45.29 -16.31
C ALA A 557 21.15 44.71 -16.86
N HIS A 558 21.25 44.56 -18.18
CA HIS A 558 22.53 44.68 -18.88
C HIS A 558 22.32 45.38 -20.23
N ALA A 559 23.27 46.28 -20.52
CA ALA A 559 23.23 47.31 -21.53
C ALA A 559 23.31 46.79 -22.97
N GLU A 560 22.55 47.43 -23.86
CA GLU A 560 22.65 47.27 -25.31
C GLU A 560 23.72 48.21 -25.89
N GLY A 561 24.54 47.68 -26.79
CA GLY A 561 25.26 48.44 -27.82
C GLY A 561 24.70 48.06 -29.21
N PRO A 562 24.67 48.99 -30.19
CA PRO A 562 23.91 48.79 -31.42
C PRO A 562 24.76 48.11 -32.51
N VAL A 563 24.18 47.13 -33.21
CA VAL A 563 24.73 46.63 -34.48
C VAL A 563 23.71 46.78 -35.60
N VAL A 564 24.22 47.40 -36.65
CA VAL A 564 23.58 47.89 -37.86
C VAL A 564 23.25 46.73 -38.82
N SER A 565 22.02 46.71 -39.32
CA SER A 565 21.61 45.92 -40.50
C SER A 565 22.28 46.43 -41.77
N PRO A 566 22.52 45.58 -42.78
CA PRO A 566 21.86 45.90 -44.05
C PRO A 566 21.41 44.70 -44.91
N SER A 567 20.19 44.89 -45.45
CA SER A 567 19.71 44.65 -46.82
C SER A 567 20.08 43.38 -47.61
N ARG A 568 19.00 42.70 -48.03
CA ARG A 568 18.86 41.83 -49.19
C ARG A 568 19.32 42.48 -50.50
N THR A 569 19.98 41.70 -51.35
CA THR A 569 19.86 41.79 -52.82
C THR A 569 19.94 40.42 -53.48
N ARG A 570 19.25 40.34 -54.61
CA ARG A 570 18.82 39.17 -55.39
C ARG A 570 19.58 39.18 -56.72
N ARG A 571 20.09 38.02 -57.19
CA ARG A 571 20.18 37.56 -58.61
C ARG A 571 21.12 36.35 -58.69
N GLN A 572 20.63 35.18 -59.11
CA GLN A 572 20.49 34.67 -60.48
C GLN A 572 21.77 34.02 -61.05
N THR A 573 21.53 32.77 -61.50
CA THR A 573 22.09 32.05 -62.65
C THR A 573 23.42 31.29 -62.55
N ARG A 574 23.26 29.98 -62.81
CA ARG A 574 23.88 29.13 -63.84
C ARG A 574 24.99 28.15 -63.43
N ASN A 575 24.66 26.88 -63.72
CA ASN A 575 25.47 25.83 -64.35
C ASN A 575 26.78 25.40 -63.69
N ALA A 576 26.85 24.14 -63.25
CA ALA A 576 27.49 23.05 -63.99
C ALA A 576 27.42 21.73 -63.20
N ARG A 577 27.42 20.63 -63.95
CA ARG A 577 27.29 19.22 -63.53
C ARG A 577 28.71 18.58 -63.42
N PRO A 578 28.85 17.28 -63.11
CA PRO A 578 29.58 16.71 -61.97
C PRO A 578 31.00 16.19 -62.33
N PRO A 579 31.63 15.37 -61.45
CA PRO A 579 31.65 13.94 -61.81
C PRO A 579 31.49 12.94 -60.63
N THR A 580 31.44 11.71 -61.11
CA THR A 580 31.15 10.35 -60.63
C THR A 580 32.02 9.72 -59.53
N LEU A 581 31.39 8.71 -58.88
CA LEU A 581 31.87 7.39 -58.45
C LEU A 581 33.01 7.30 -57.40
N SER A 582 32.68 6.82 -56.21
CA SER A 582 33.05 5.49 -55.67
C SER A 582 32.15 5.14 -54.50
#